data_AF-A0A9E8MZM8-F1
#
_entry.id   AF-A0A9E8MZM8-F1
#
_cell.length_a   1.000
_cell.length_b   1.000
_cell.length_c   1.000
_cell.angle_alpha   90.00
_cell.angle_beta   90.00
_cell.angle_gamma   90.00
#
_symmetry.space_group_name_H-M   'P 1'
#
loop_
_entity.id
_entity.type
_entity.pdbx_description
1 polymer ?
#
loop_
_entity_poly.entity_id
_entity_poly.type
_entity_poly.pdbx_seq_one_letter_code
_entity_poly.pdbx_strand_id
1 'polypeptide(L)'
;MFLVTYTLTVKEKLDIRDGIEIDLENKVTFTAIEDNDLIGDIFSKDTPDCGFSFVFSCWEVPCEIDGCMESQYTTTKCGTTIEYGGPCGGGGGVTGTGDNGDGSTHGGVVGAGGGTGDGTGLNEDPNAPVTVITPPAPTPIAQIVNCIPSILNNGLTTCLQENKSQTGALNDYLINNSCDTQAQGFGAPAAQAICDGGEVDFDDKIILDPTFTNNPTLMCVYNKLAADGSQLFKIAVESFEQNAEFNLTLMIGNCTFTDDACANTSELSTTGNITIIIEDINTNPIQLAQLILHEAIHAELARYVLQYESGADVNDRPYLFALYKYYKDLYDNNSGEIDHIYMTSQYIIPIADALKKFDNNSYPIDYYKSFAWDGLRAWDASNILGDDEEDSYNSYKPIVIQNSDVCN
;
A
#
# COMPACT_ATOMS: atom_id res chain seq x y z
N MET A 1 15.25 -15.11 20.05
CA MET A 1 15.31 -15.16 18.56
C MET A 1 16.64 -14.56 18.09
N PHE A 2 17.12 -14.78 16.86
CA PHE A 2 18.33 -14.12 16.35
C PHE A 2 18.08 -13.47 14.98
N LEU A 3 18.50 -12.22 14.80
CA LEU A 3 18.67 -11.59 13.49
C LEU A 3 20.04 -12.00 12.94
N VAL A 4 20.07 -12.51 11.71
CA VAL A 4 21.31 -12.90 11.04
C VAL A 4 21.60 -11.92 9.91
N THR A 5 22.77 -11.29 9.94
CA THR A 5 23.18 -10.31 8.92
C THR A 5 24.41 -10.82 8.17
N TYR A 6 24.40 -10.67 6.84
CA TYR A 6 25.50 -11.09 5.97
C TYR A 6 26.20 -9.87 5.35
N THR A 7 27.53 -9.83 5.43
CA THR A 7 28.33 -8.80 4.74
C THR A 7 28.85 -9.37 3.42
N LEU A 8 28.14 -9.10 2.32
CA LEU A 8 28.43 -9.66 0.99
C LEU A 8 28.89 -8.58 0.01
N THR A 9 29.85 -8.94 -0.84
CA THR A 9 30.24 -8.13 -2.00
C THR A 9 29.17 -8.18 -3.11
N VAL A 10 29.22 -7.24 -4.05
CA VAL A 10 28.32 -7.24 -5.22
C VAL A 10 28.42 -8.54 -6.02
N LYS A 11 29.63 -9.08 -6.19
CA LYS A 11 29.84 -10.32 -6.94
C LYS A 11 29.21 -11.52 -6.23
N GLU A 12 29.35 -11.62 -4.91
CA GLU A 12 28.77 -12.70 -4.12
C GLU A 12 27.24 -12.67 -4.10
N LYS A 13 26.63 -11.48 -4.11
CA LYS A 13 25.17 -11.34 -4.30
C LYS A 13 24.72 -11.89 -5.66
N LEU A 14 25.49 -11.64 -6.71
CA LEU A 14 25.23 -12.19 -8.05
C LEU A 14 25.47 -13.70 -8.09
N ASP A 15 26.49 -14.20 -7.41
CA ASP A 15 26.81 -15.63 -7.33
C ASP A 15 25.69 -16.41 -6.63
N ILE A 16 25.15 -15.91 -5.51
CA ILE A 16 23.95 -16.49 -4.86
C ILE A 16 22.78 -16.54 -5.83
N ARG A 17 22.50 -15.43 -6.54
CA ARG A 17 21.41 -15.34 -7.52
C ARG A 17 21.57 -16.35 -8.66
N ASP A 18 22.80 -16.61 -9.07
CA ASP A 18 23.14 -17.51 -10.17
C ASP A 18 23.33 -18.97 -9.68
N GLY A 19 23.05 -19.27 -8.40
CA GLY A 19 23.13 -20.62 -7.81
C GLY A 19 24.57 -21.10 -7.55
N ILE A 20 25.53 -20.17 -7.48
CA ILE A 20 26.93 -20.44 -7.22
C ILE A 20 27.19 -20.34 -5.72
N GLU A 21 27.79 -21.37 -5.14
CA GLU A 21 28.16 -21.41 -3.72
C GLU A 21 29.18 -20.32 -3.39
N ILE A 22 28.95 -19.59 -2.30
CA ILE A 22 29.87 -18.57 -1.79
C ILE A 22 30.35 -18.94 -0.38
N ASP A 23 31.57 -18.54 -0.07
CA ASP A 23 32.12 -18.70 1.27
C ASP A 23 31.57 -17.63 2.22
N LEU A 24 30.87 -18.07 3.26
CA LEU A 24 30.28 -17.22 4.30
C LEU A 24 31.15 -17.14 5.57
N GLU A 25 32.32 -17.79 5.60
CA GLU A 25 33.21 -17.75 6.75
C GLU A 25 33.59 -16.30 7.09
N ASN A 26 33.38 -15.90 8.35
CA ASN A 26 33.60 -14.54 8.85
C ASN A 26 32.72 -13.43 8.22
N LYS A 27 31.64 -13.79 7.52
CA LYS A 27 30.70 -12.81 6.91
C LYS A 27 29.33 -12.79 7.58
N VAL A 28 29.10 -13.64 8.58
CA VAL A 28 27.83 -13.79 9.29
C VAL A 28 27.92 -13.13 10.66
N THR A 29 26.95 -12.28 10.98
CA THR A 29 26.77 -11.71 12.33
C THR A 29 25.42 -12.14 12.88
N PHE A 30 25.39 -12.57 14.14
CA PHE A 30 24.18 -12.95 14.86
C PHE A 30 23.88 -11.91 15.93
N THR A 31 22.67 -11.35 15.89
CA THR A 31 22.17 -10.41 16.90
C THR A 31 21.01 -11.07 17.63
N ALA A 32 21.15 -11.30 18.93
CA ALA A 32 20.06 -11.84 19.74
C ALA A 32 18.92 -10.82 19.84
N ILE A 33 17.68 -11.29 19.70
CA ILE A 33 16.45 -10.54 19.94
C ILE A 33 15.79 -11.18 21.16
N GLU A 34 15.64 -10.37 22.21
CA GLU A 34 14.94 -10.74 23.44
C GLU A 34 13.42 -10.68 23.22
N ASP A 35 12.64 -11.49 23.93
CA ASP A 35 11.19 -11.61 23.69
C ASP A 35 10.43 -10.27 23.87
N ASN A 36 10.94 -9.39 24.72
CA ASN A 36 10.37 -8.06 24.96
C ASN A 36 10.66 -7.06 23.81
N ASP A 37 11.66 -7.34 22.96
CA ASP A 37 11.99 -6.51 21.78
C ASP A 37 11.09 -6.81 20.57
N LEU A 38 10.29 -7.88 20.62
CA LEU A 38 9.38 -8.27 19.52
C LEU A 38 8.09 -7.46 19.47
N ILE A 39 7.66 -6.91 20.61
CA ILE A 39 6.37 -6.20 20.75
C ILE A 39 6.50 -4.73 20.33
N GLY A 40 7.74 -4.23 20.20
CA GLY A 40 8.01 -2.87 19.77
C GLY A 40 9.14 -2.86 18.76
N ASP A 41 8.77 -2.85 17.48
CA ASP A 41 9.61 -2.24 16.45
C ASP A 41 10.81 -3.10 15.96
N ILE A 42 10.54 -4.37 15.62
CA ILE A 42 11.56 -5.25 15.01
C ILE A 42 12.04 -4.76 13.63
N PHE A 43 11.18 -4.03 12.90
CA PHE A 43 11.45 -3.56 11.54
C PHE A 43 12.08 -2.18 11.45
N SER A 44 12.04 -1.32 12.48
CA SER A 44 12.84 -0.08 12.47
C SER A 44 14.33 -0.32 12.72
N LYS A 45 14.67 -1.49 13.28
CA LYS A 45 16.06 -1.88 13.55
C LYS A 45 16.76 -2.44 12.31
N ASP A 46 16.03 -2.72 11.23
CA ASP A 46 16.59 -3.11 9.93
C ASP A 46 16.64 -1.89 9.00
N THR A 47 17.78 -1.20 9.00
CA THR A 47 18.04 -0.05 8.11
C THR A 47 19.19 -0.30 7.13
N PRO A 48 19.05 -1.22 6.16
CA PRO A 48 19.81 -1.10 4.92
C PRO A 48 18.92 -0.50 3.84
N ASP A 49 19.47 0.50 3.13
CA ASP A 49 18.86 1.14 1.96
C ASP A 49 18.43 0.16 0.84
N CYS A 50 18.88 -1.12 0.89
CA CYS A 50 18.36 -2.26 0.13
C CYS A 50 18.68 -3.59 0.88
N GLY A 51 17.66 -4.31 1.37
CA GLY A 51 17.81 -5.60 2.08
C GLY A 51 16.91 -6.71 1.51
N PHE A 52 17.28 -7.97 1.81
CA PHE A 52 16.43 -9.15 1.61
C PHE A 52 16.23 -9.81 2.97
N SER A 53 14.99 -10.02 3.39
CA SER A 53 14.68 -10.79 4.60
C SER A 53 14.36 -12.25 4.24
N PHE A 54 14.88 -13.19 5.02
CA PHE A 54 14.49 -14.59 4.93
C PHE A 54 14.11 -15.06 6.34
N VAL A 55 12.91 -15.60 6.49
CA VAL A 55 12.46 -16.19 7.75
C VAL A 55 12.52 -17.71 7.60
N PHE A 56 13.34 -18.36 8.43
CA PHE A 56 13.40 -19.81 8.49
C PHE A 56 12.83 -20.27 9.83
N SER A 57 11.78 -21.10 9.78
CA SER A 57 11.24 -21.79 10.95
C SER A 57 11.91 -23.16 11.09
N CYS A 58 12.92 -23.26 11.95
CA CYS A 58 13.52 -24.54 12.29
C CYS A 58 12.77 -25.17 13.47
N TRP A 59 12.17 -26.33 13.26
CA TRP A 59 11.57 -27.13 14.33
C TRP A 59 12.59 -28.20 14.76
N GLU A 60 12.88 -28.29 16.06
CA GLU A 60 13.65 -29.39 16.62
C GLU A 60 12.80 -30.67 16.60
N VAL A 61 12.80 -31.38 15.46
CA VAL A 61 12.33 -32.77 15.39
C VAL A 61 13.58 -33.67 15.39
N PRO A 62 13.62 -34.77 16.17
CA PRO A 62 14.75 -35.68 16.18
C PRO A 62 15.00 -36.22 14.77
N CYS A 63 16.21 -35.97 14.27
CA CYS A 63 16.62 -36.15 12.89
C CYS A 63 16.51 -37.62 12.45
N GLU A 64 15.68 -37.92 11.44
CA GLU A 64 15.90 -39.09 10.58
C GLU A 64 15.44 -38.92 9.12
N ILE A 65 14.97 -37.73 8.70
CA ILE A 65 14.68 -37.47 7.29
C ILE A 65 15.11 -36.04 6.96
N ASP A 66 16.03 -35.91 6.01
CA ASP A 66 16.46 -34.65 5.41
C ASP A 66 15.25 -33.84 4.93
N GLY A 67 15.10 -32.62 5.45
CA GLY A 67 14.11 -31.68 4.96
C GLY A 67 13.92 -30.50 5.90
N CYS A 68 14.75 -29.46 5.75
CA CYS A 68 14.26 -28.11 6.04
C CYS A 68 13.12 -27.86 5.04
N MET A 69 11.91 -27.53 5.53
CA MET A 69 10.84 -27.13 4.61
C MET A 69 11.26 -25.85 3.87
N GLU A 70 10.97 -25.85 2.58
CA GLU A 70 11.33 -24.84 1.59
C GLU A 70 10.91 -23.43 2.04
N SER A 71 11.76 -22.45 1.76
CA SER A 71 11.59 -21.04 2.09
C SER A 71 10.27 -20.48 1.56
N GLN A 72 9.52 -19.76 2.40
CA GLN A 72 8.48 -18.85 1.92
C GLN A 72 9.08 -17.46 1.74
N TYR A 73 8.99 -16.95 0.51
CA TYR A 73 9.62 -15.72 0.02
C TYR A 73 9.07 -14.47 0.71
N THR A 74 9.91 -13.46 0.96
CA THR A 74 9.45 -12.09 1.26
C THR A 74 9.83 -11.13 0.14
N THR A 75 9.00 -10.12 -0.06
CA THR A 75 9.06 -9.14 -1.16
C THR A 75 10.17 -8.12 -0.97
N THR A 76 10.69 -7.63 -2.09
CA THR A 76 11.69 -6.56 -2.18
C THR A 76 11.02 -5.19 -2.24
N LYS A 77 11.58 -4.19 -1.52
CA LYS A 77 11.20 -2.76 -1.65
C LYS A 77 11.77 -2.07 -2.91
N CYS A 78 12.26 -2.84 -3.89
CA CYS A 78 12.76 -2.36 -5.18
C CYS A 78 12.41 -3.35 -6.31
N GLY A 79 11.20 -3.24 -6.85
CA GLY A 79 10.91 -3.37 -8.28
C GLY A 79 11.38 -4.59 -9.10
N THR A 80 11.59 -5.78 -8.53
CA THR A 80 11.68 -6.99 -9.37
C THR A 80 11.21 -8.24 -8.63
N THR A 81 10.13 -8.83 -9.14
CA THR A 81 9.70 -10.20 -8.83
C THR A 81 10.48 -11.15 -9.72
N ILE A 82 11.16 -12.14 -9.14
CA ILE A 82 11.85 -13.21 -9.90
C ILE A 82 11.08 -14.51 -9.66
N GLU A 83 10.42 -15.02 -10.71
CA GLU A 83 9.88 -16.38 -10.73
C GLU A 83 10.98 -17.37 -11.16
N TYR A 84 11.18 -18.44 -10.37
CA TYR A 84 11.89 -19.63 -10.81
C TYR A 84 10.93 -20.82 -10.90
N GLY A 85 10.54 -21.16 -12.13
CA GLY A 85 9.98 -22.46 -12.48
C GLY A 85 11.09 -23.36 -13.03
N GLY A 86 11.67 -24.20 -12.17
CA GLY A 86 12.63 -25.23 -12.59
C GLY A 86 12.05 -26.63 -12.35
N PRO A 87 11.73 -27.42 -13.40
CA PRO A 87 11.24 -28.78 -13.20
C PRO A 87 12.39 -29.71 -12.80
N CYS A 88 12.11 -30.60 -11.85
CA CYS A 88 12.93 -31.76 -11.55
C CYS A 88 13.21 -32.55 -12.83
N GLY A 89 14.50 -32.79 -13.10
CA GLY A 89 15.00 -33.35 -14.34
C GLY A 89 14.51 -34.77 -14.66
N GLY A 90 14.26 -34.99 -15.95
CA GLY A 90 14.26 -36.31 -16.58
C GLY A 90 15.24 -36.28 -17.75
N GLY A 91 16.41 -36.87 -17.57
CA GLY A 91 17.44 -36.97 -18.60
C GLY A 91 17.05 -37.90 -19.74
N GLY A 92 17.39 -37.52 -20.96
CA GLY A 92 17.29 -38.35 -22.16
C GLY A 92 18.18 -37.78 -23.26
N GLY A 93 19.35 -38.37 -23.45
CA GLY A 93 20.38 -37.89 -24.36
C GLY A 93 20.03 -38.05 -25.84
N VAL A 94 20.67 -37.23 -26.67
CA VAL A 94 20.81 -37.48 -28.11
C VAL A 94 22.21 -37.06 -28.55
N THR A 95 22.89 -37.99 -29.21
CA THR A 95 24.22 -37.90 -29.80
C THR A 95 24.17 -37.45 -31.27
N GLY A 96 25.10 -36.57 -31.65
CA GLY A 96 25.65 -36.39 -33.02
C GLY A 96 24.74 -35.65 -34.02
N THR A 97 25.20 -35.00 -35.09
CA THR A 97 26.51 -34.81 -35.75
C THR A 97 26.23 -33.96 -37.00
N GLY A 98 27.16 -33.09 -37.43
CA GLY A 98 27.19 -32.46 -38.76
C GLY A 98 26.21 -31.29 -38.94
N ASP A 99 26.47 -30.22 -39.69
CA ASP A 99 27.35 -30.05 -40.83
C ASP A 99 27.77 -28.59 -41.01
N ASN A 100 28.97 -28.42 -41.58
CA ASN A 100 29.45 -27.20 -42.22
C ASN A 100 28.63 -26.93 -43.49
N GLY A 101 28.13 -25.70 -43.64
CA GLY A 101 27.43 -25.23 -44.84
C GLY A 101 27.92 -23.86 -45.27
N ASP A 102 28.93 -23.90 -46.13
CA ASP A 102 29.49 -22.80 -46.92
C ASP A 102 28.50 -22.31 -48.00
N GLY A 103 28.66 -21.06 -48.45
CA GLY A 103 28.21 -20.62 -49.77
C GLY A 103 26.88 -19.84 -49.87
N SER A 104 26.98 -18.51 -49.99
CA SER A 104 26.06 -17.75 -50.84
C SER A 104 26.80 -16.70 -51.67
N THR A 105 26.85 -16.99 -52.95
CA THR A 105 27.35 -16.17 -54.06
C THR A 105 26.25 -15.32 -54.68
N HIS A 106 26.60 -14.09 -55.06
CA HIS A 106 26.21 -13.36 -56.28
C HIS A 106 24.75 -12.95 -56.56
N GLY A 107 24.61 -11.65 -56.89
CA GLY A 107 23.54 -11.03 -57.68
C GLY A 107 23.17 -9.66 -57.08
N GLY A 108 23.66 -8.51 -57.55
CA GLY A 108 23.81 -8.09 -58.94
C GLY A 108 22.52 -7.39 -59.42
N VAL A 109 22.23 -6.18 -58.94
CA VAL A 109 21.24 -5.29 -59.57
C VAL A 109 21.81 -3.88 -59.67
N VAL A 110 22.26 -3.57 -60.88
CA VAL A 110 22.46 -2.20 -61.38
C VAL A 110 21.10 -1.56 -61.63
N GLY A 111 20.75 -0.56 -60.82
CA GLY A 111 19.60 0.31 -61.03
C GLY A 111 20.06 1.75 -61.21
N ALA A 112 20.39 2.12 -62.44
CA ALA A 112 20.60 3.50 -62.83
C ALA A 112 19.23 4.21 -62.92
N GLY A 113 19.00 5.16 -62.01
CA GLY A 113 17.84 6.04 -62.04
C GLY A 113 18.30 7.48 -61.81
N GLY A 114 18.58 8.18 -62.90
CA GLY A 114 18.87 9.61 -62.89
C GLY A 114 17.61 10.40 -62.55
N GLY A 115 17.64 11.09 -61.42
CA GLY A 115 16.68 12.12 -61.04
C GLY A 115 17.39 13.47 -61.01
N THR A 116 17.01 14.34 -61.94
CA THR A 116 17.44 15.72 -62.11
C THR A 116 17.27 16.52 -60.82
N GLY A 117 18.39 17.03 -60.31
CA GLY A 117 18.42 17.98 -59.20
C GLY A 117 17.92 19.35 -59.63
N ASP A 118 16.96 19.89 -58.87
CA ASP A 118 16.68 21.31 -58.81
C ASP A 118 17.43 21.87 -57.58
N GLY A 119 18.70 22.20 -57.83
CA GLY A 119 19.62 22.71 -56.83
C GLY A 119 19.38 24.20 -56.59
N THR A 120 18.47 24.53 -55.68
CA THR A 120 18.52 25.81 -54.98
C THR A 120 19.64 25.72 -53.94
N GLY A 121 20.87 25.96 -54.40
CA GLY A 121 22.06 26.04 -53.56
C GLY A 121 21.95 27.20 -52.59
N LEU A 122 21.32 26.96 -51.45
CA LEU A 122 21.59 27.72 -50.25
C LEU A 122 23.01 27.36 -49.82
N ASN A 123 23.88 28.36 -49.93
CA ASN A 123 25.26 28.31 -49.49
C ASN A 123 25.26 28.31 -47.96
N GLU A 124 24.88 27.16 -47.37
CA GLU A 124 24.96 26.97 -45.93
C GLU A 124 26.44 26.90 -45.56
N ASP A 125 26.90 27.94 -44.85
CA ASP A 125 28.23 27.98 -44.26
C ASP A 125 28.40 26.70 -43.42
N PRO A 126 29.35 25.81 -43.73
CA PRO A 126 29.58 24.59 -42.97
C PRO A 126 30.06 24.86 -41.53
N ASN A 127 30.32 26.13 -41.18
CA ASN A 127 30.61 26.59 -39.83
C ASN A 127 29.47 27.41 -39.21
N ALA A 128 28.30 27.52 -39.87
CA ALA A 128 27.15 28.15 -39.26
C ALA A 128 26.78 27.35 -38.00
N PRO A 129 26.67 28.00 -36.82
CA PRO A 129 26.28 27.31 -35.60
C PRO A 129 24.92 26.66 -35.81
N VAL A 130 24.89 25.33 -35.79
CA VAL A 130 23.66 24.55 -35.82
C VAL A 130 22.93 24.86 -34.51
N THR A 131 21.93 25.74 -34.57
CA THR A 131 20.98 25.93 -33.48
C THR A 131 20.15 24.66 -33.36
N VAL A 132 20.58 23.74 -32.50
CA VAL A 132 19.75 22.62 -32.07
C VAL A 132 18.63 23.20 -31.22
N ILE A 133 17.45 23.34 -31.81
CA ILE A 133 16.25 23.74 -31.08
C ILE A 133 15.78 22.52 -30.30
N THR A 134 16.05 22.48 -28.99
CA THR A 134 15.48 21.44 -28.13
C THR A 134 13.97 21.60 -28.15
N PRO A 135 13.19 20.54 -28.42
CA PRO A 135 11.73 20.62 -28.28
C PRO A 135 11.37 21.12 -26.88
N PRO A 136 10.35 21.98 -26.75
CA PRO A 136 9.87 22.37 -25.43
C PRO A 136 9.48 21.11 -24.65
N ALA A 137 9.86 21.04 -23.37
CA ALA A 137 9.45 19.95 -22.50
C ALA A 137 7.91 19.85 -22.49
N PRO A 138 7.35 18.62 -22.52
CA PRO A 138 5.91 18.46 -22.46
C PRO A 138 5.38 19.06 -21.15
N THR A 139 4.23 19.73 -21.22
CA THR A 139 3.57 20.26 -20.03
C THR A 139 3.04 19.10 -19.16
N PRO A 140 2.93 19.26 -17.83
CA PRO A 140 2.40 18.22 -16.93
C PRO A 140 1.07 17.62 -17.42
N ILE A 141 0.18 18.43 -17.97
CA ILE A 141 -1.14 17.97 -18.45
C ILE A 141 -1.03 17.12 -19.70
N ALA A 142 -0.09 17.42 -20.59
CA ALA A 142 0.15 16.58 -21.77
C ALA A 142 0.70 15.21 -21.34
N GLN A 143 1.53 15.17 -20.30
CA GLN A 143 2.05 13.93 -19.73
C GLN A 143 0.94 13.13 -19.02
N ILE A 144 0.12 13.77 -18.17
CA ILE A 144 -1.05 13.15 -17.54
C ILE A 144 -2.00 12.57 -18.59
N VAL A 145 -2.33 13.32 -19.65
CA VAL A 145 -3.20 12.84 -20.74
C VAL A 145 -2.62 11.64 -21.46
N ASN A 146 -1.30 11.59 -21.67
CA ASN A 146 -0.65 10.43 -22.28
C ASN A 146 -0.70 9.20 -21.35
N CYS A 147 -0.59 9.40 -20.03
CA CYS A 147 -0.64 8.32 -19.05
C CYS A 147 -2.07 7.84 -18.79
N ILE A 148 -3.05 8.74 -18.75
CA ILE A 148 -4.45 8.44 -18.47
C ILE A 148 -5.33 9.06 -19.57
N PRO A 149 -5.44 8.43 -20.76
CA PRO A 149 -6.21 8.99 -21.87
C PRO A 149 -7.70 9.20 -21.56
N SER A 150 -8.26 8.47 -20.59
CA SER A 150 -9.67 8.62 -20.17
C SER A 150 -9.98 10.01 -19.63
N ILE A 151 -9.00 10.74 -19.10
CA ILE A 151 -9.15 12.13 -18.63
C ILE A 151 -9.62 13.07 -19.74
N LEU A 152 -9.25 12.81 -21.01
CA LEU A 152 -9.74 13.59 -22.15
C LEU A 152 -11.24 13.41 -22.36
N ASN A 153 -11.75 12.20 -22.19
CA ASN A 153 -13.17 11.88 -22.41
C ASN A 153 -14.05 12.50 -21.32
N ASN A 154 -13.49 12.75 -20.14
CA ASN A 154 -14.21 13.28 -18.98
C ASN A 154 -14.12 14.81 -18.85
N GLY A 155 -13.40 15.49 -19.75
CA GLY A 155 -13.32 16.95 -19.76
C GLY A 155 -12.50 17.58 -18.61
N LEU A 156 -11.72 16.78 -17.87
CA LEU A 156 -10.97 17.27 -16.69
C LEU A 156 -9.75 18.12 -17.04
N THR A 157 -9.31 18.11 -18.31
CA THR A 157 -8.10 18.82 -18.75
C THR A 157 -8.12 20.32 -18.47
N THR A 158 -9.25 20.99 -18.69
CA THR A 158 -9.39 22.44 -18.41
C THR A 158 -9.25 22.72 -16.92
N CYS A 159 -9.90 21.92 -16.08
CA CYS A 159 -9.81 22.08 -14.64
C CYS A 159 -8.37 21.82 -14.12
N LEU A 160 -7.71 20.76 -14.60
CA LEU A 160 -6.32 20.48 -14.21
C LEU A 160 -5.36 21.63 -14.64
N GLN A 161 -5.68 22.36 -15.72
CA GLN A 161 -4.93 23.58 -16.10
C GLN A 161 -5.06 24.70 -15.06
N GLU A 162 -6.20 24.78 -14.40
CA GLU A 162 -6.49 25.78 -13.37
C GLU A 162 -5.87 25.38 -12.02
N ASN A 163 -5.82 24.08 -11.69
CA ASN A 163 -5.27 23.51 -10.45
C ASN A 163 -3.77 23.15 -10.52
N LYS A 164 -2.92 24.08 -10.97
CA LYS A 164 -1.52 23.80 -11.34
C LYS A 164 -0.68 23.07 -10.29
N SER A 165 -0.87 23.35 -9.00
CA SER A 165 -0.09 22.70 -7.92
C SER A 165 -0.41 21.22 -7.81
N GLN A 166 -1.70 20.89 -7.64
CA GLN A 166 -2.20 19.52 -7.55
C GLN A 166 -1.95 18.75 -8.87
N THR A 167 -2.08 19.41 -10.01
CA THR A 167 -1.73 18.84 -11.32
C THR A 167 -0.24 18.52 -11.46
N GLY A 168 0.63 19.32 -10.86
CA GLY A 168 2.06 19.01 -10.78
C GLY A 168 2.32 17.74 -9.98
N ALA A 169 1.73 17.66 -8.78
CA ALA A 169 1.85 16.48 -7.91
C ALA A 169 1.30 15.20 -8.56
N LEU A 170 0.13 15.28 -9.22
CA LEU A 170 -0.43 14.16 -9.98
C LEU A 170 0.50 13.71 -11.11
N ASN A 171 1.05 14.65 -11.86
CA ASN A 171 2.01 14.34 -12.92
C ASN A 171 3.26 13.66 -12.37
N ASP A 172 3.82 14.19 -11.29
CA ASP A 172 5.02 13.65 -10.66
C ASP A 172 4.75 12.23 -10.13
N TYR A 173 3.61 12.00 -9.48
CA TYR A 173 3.17 10.67 -9.06
C TYR A 173 3.11 9.70 -10.25
N LEU A 174 2.44 10.07 -11.34
CA LEU A 174 2.29 9.19 -12.51
C LEU A 174 3.63 8.86 -13.15
N ILE A 175 4.49 9.86 -13.35
CA ILE A 175 5.79 9.67 -14.00
C ILE A 175 6.74 8.86 -13.11
N ASN A 176 6.76 9.13 -11.81
CA ASN A 176 7.60 8.39 -10.86
C ASN A 176 7.18 6.92 -10.75
N ASN A 177 5.90 6.61 -11.00
CA ASN A 177 5.36 5.25 -11.05
C ASN A 177 5.22 4.73 -12.50
N SER A 178 6.04 5.24 -13.43
CA SER A 178 6.16 4.77 -14.82
C SER A 178 4.85 4.76 -15.63
N CYS A 179 3.82 5.47 -15.16
CA CYS A 179 2.49 5.44 -15.73
C CYS A 179 1.96 4.02 -16.00
N ASP A 180 2.29 3.06 -15.13
CA ASP A 180 1.78 1.70 -15.24
C ASP A 180 0.28 1.64 -14.91
N THR A 181 -0.34 0.47 -15.10
CA THR A 181 -1.76 0.26 -14.80
C THR A 181 -2.10 0.62 -13.36
N GLN A 182 -1.14 0.45 -12.44
CA GLN A 182 -1.35 0.77 -11.03
C GLN A 182 -1.43 2.28 -10.79
N ALA A 183 -0.47 3.02 -11.32
CA ALA A 183 -0.45 4.47 -11.24
C ALA A 183 -1.69 5.08 -11.92
N GLN A 184 -2.14 4.50 -13.03
CA GLN A 184 -3.34 4.94 -13.74
C GLN A 184 -4.63 4.69 -12.94
N GLY A 185 -4.73 3.54 -12.25
CA GLY A 185 -5.88 3.16 -11.42
C GLY A 185 -6.19 4.17 -10.33
N PHE A 186 -5.16 4.67 -9.65
CA PHE A 186 -5.27 5.75 -8.66
C PHE A 186 -5.32 7.14 -9.28
N GLY A 187 -4.54 7.39 -10.34
CA GLY A 187 -4.42 8.72 -10.93
C GLY A 187 -5.70 9.25 -11.58
N ALA A 188 -6.57 8.37 -12.09
CA ALA A 188 -7.84 8.76 -12.68
C ALA A 188 -8.84 9.32 -11.63
N PRO A 189 -9.16 8.61 -10.52
CA PRO A 189 -10.00 9.16 -9.47
C PRO A 189 -9.33 10.34 -8.73
N ALA A 190 -7.99 10.34 -8.57
CA ALA A 190 -7.27 11.51 -8.04
C ALA A 190 -7.46 12.77 -8.91
N ALA A 191 -7.37 12.64 -10.24
CA ALA A 191 -7.63 13.75 -11.17
C ALA A 191 -9.07 14.29 -11.06
N GLN A 192 -10.03 13.38 -10.86
CA GLN A 192 -11.43 13.75 -10.66
C GLN A 192 -11.60 14.52 -9.34
N ALA A 193 -11.05 14.02 -8.23
CA ALA A 193 -11.11 14.67 -6.93
C ALA A 193 -10.52 16.08 -6.93
N ILE A 194 -9.35 16.27 -7.56
CA ILE A 194 -8.74 17.60 -7.77
C ILE A 194 -9.73 18.55 -8.47
N CYS A 195 -10.49 18.03 -9.43
CA CYS A 195 -11.45 18.83 -10.19
C CYS A 195 -12.76 19.11 -9.50
N ASP A 196 -13.16 18.25 -8.57
CA ASP A 196 -14.31 18.48 -7.72
C ASP A 196 -13.99 19.44 -6.56
N GLY A 197 -12.71 19.83 -6.42
CA GLY A 197 -12.23 20.76 -5.39
C GLY A 197 -11.73 20.07 -4.12
N GLY A 198 -11.44 18.78 -4.21
CA GLY A 198 -10.84 18.00 -3.13
C GLY A 198 -9.31 18.07 -3.15
N GLU A 199 -8.69 17.29 -2.27
CA GLU A 199 -7.24 17.13 -2.18
C GLU A 199 -6.85 15.67 -2.34
N VAL A 200 -5.58 15.43 -2.65
CA VAL A 200 -5.04 14.08 -2.80
C VAL A 200 -3.76 14.01 -1.99
N ASP A 201 -3.68 13.05 -1.08
CA ASP A 201 -2.44 12.65 -0.44
C ASP A 201 -1.78 11.62 -1.35
N PHE A 202 -0.75 12.05 -2.09
CA PHE A 202 -0.03 11.18 -3.01
C PHE A 202 0.98 10.26 -2.33
N ASP A 203 1.39 10.56 -1.10
CA ASP A 203 2.29 9.72 -0.33
C ASP A 203 1.52 8.50 0.18
N ASP A 204 0.37 8.72 0.81
CA ASP A 204 -0.49 7.66 1.36
C ASP A 204 -1.53 7.12 0.33
N LYS A 205 -1.58 7.70 -0.87
CA LYS A 205 -2.55 7.42 -1.95
C LYS A 205 -4.01 7.49 -1.48
N ILE A 206 -4.34 8.57 -0.78
CA ILE A 206 -5.68 8.82 -0.23
C ILE A 206 -6.34 9.97 -1.00
N ILE A 207 -7.62 9.81 -1.31
CA ILE A 207 -8.45 10.86 -1.89
C ILE A 207 -9.24 11.56 -0.77
N LEU A 208 -9.15 12.88 -0.69
CA LEU A 208 -9.88 13.70 0.27
C LEU A 208 -10.97 14.49 -0.46
N ASP A 209 -12.23 14.12 -0.22
CA ASP A 209 -13.38 14.77 -0.82
C ASP A 209 -13.49 16.26 -0.43
N PRO A 210 -14.03 17.15 -1.28
CA PRO A 210 -14.24 18.56 -0.95
C PRO A 210 -14.97 18.78 0.37
N THR A 211 -15.94 17.93 0.72
CA THR A 211 -16.66 18.05 2.00
C THR A 211 -15.72 17.85 3.18
N PHE A 212 -14.76 16.93 3.06
CA PHE A 212 -13.75 16.65 4.07
C PHE A 212 -12.72 17.78 4.17
N THR A 213 -12.17 18.21 3.03
CA THR A 213 -11.11 19.25 2.98
C THR A 213 -11.62 20.63 3.40
N ASN A 214 -12.90 20.92 3.17
CA ASN A 214 -13.54 22.15 3.64
C ASN A 214 -13.85 22.15 5.14
N ASN A 215 -13.64 21.04 5.86
CA ASN A 215 -13.77 20.97 7.31
C ASN A 215 -12.38 21.08 7.98
N PRO A 216 -12.04 22.25 8.59
CA PRO A 216 -10.72 22.47 9.15
C PRO A 216 -10.37 21.56 10.32
N THR A 217 -11.37 21.14 11.11
CA THR A 217 -11.17 20.23 12.24
C THR A 217 -10.79 18.83 11.75
N LEU A 218 -11.55 18.28 10.79
CA LEU A 218 -11.23 16.98 10.18
C LEU A 218 -9.89 17.00 9.46
N MET A 219 -9.56 18.07 8.73
CA MET A 219 -8.25 18.20 8.12
C MET A 219 -7.12 18.27 9.15
N CYS A 220 -7.32 18.94 10.28
CA CYS A 220 -6.33 18.91 11.36
C CYS A 220 -6.15 17.50 11.92
N VAL A 221 -7.25 16.79 12.18
CA VAL A 221 -7.24 15.42 12.69
C VAL A 221 -6.51 14.48 11.72
N TYR A 222 -6.89 14.51 10.44
CA TYR A 222 -6.26 13.71 9.38
C TYR A 222 -4.76 14.00 9.27
N ASN A 223 -4.38 15.27 9.12
CA ASN A 223 -2.98 15.66 8.98
C ASN A 223 -2.15 15.21 10.19
N LYS A 224 -2.72 15.25 11.39
CA LYS A 224 -2.03 14.81 12.60
C LYS A 224 -1.92 13.28 12.67
N LEU A 225 -2.95 12.53 12.28
CA LEU A 225 -2.87 11.07 12.17
C LEU A 225 -1.81 10.63 11.15
N ALA A 226 -1.75 11.29 9.99
CA ALA A 226 -0.77 11.05 8.94
C ALA A 226 0.66 11.44 9.39
N ALA A 227 0.82 12.62 10.00
CA ALA A 227 2.13 13.17 10.38
C ALA A 227 2.74 12.52 11.62
N ASP A 228 1.94 12.23 12.66
CA ASP A 228 2.45 11.65 13.92
C ASP A 228 2.88 10.18 13.75
N GLY A 229 2.73 9.64 12.53
CA GLY A 229 3.09 8.26 12.23
C GLY A 229 2.27 7.31 13.08
N SER A 230 0.96 7.55 13.20
CA SER A 230 0.04 6.57 13.76
C SER A 230 0.24 5.28 12.97
N GLN A 231 1.03 4.36 13.54
CA GLN A 231 1.42 3.13 12.86
C GLN A 231 0.18 2.36 12.47
N LEU A 232 -0.90 2.46 13.25
CA LEU A 232 -2.19 1.89 12.91
C LEU A 232 -2.83 2.57 11.68
N PHE A 233 -2.88 3.90 11.64
CA PHE A 233 -3.43 4.61 10.48
C PHE A 233 -2.65 4.24 9.22
N LYS A 234 -1.32 4.29 9.31
CA LYS A 234 -0.42 3.88 8.22
C LYS A 234 -0.63 2.43 7.82
N ILE A 235 -0.66 1.47 8.74
CA ILE A 235 -0.92 0.05 8.40
C ILE A 235 -2.26 -0.12 7.67
N ALA A 236 -3.30 0.55 8.17
CA ALA A 236 -4.63 0.46 7.57
C ALA A 236 -4.68 1.07 6.17
N VAL A 237 -3.97 2.18 5.92
CA VAL A 237 -3.99 2.89 4.63
C VAL A 237 -2.87 2.48 3.64
N GLU A 238 -1.67 2.13 4.11
CA GLU A 238 -0.53 1.60 3.31
C GLU A 238 -0.94 0.36 2.51
N SER A 239 -1.90 -0.40 3.04
CA SER A 239 -2.51 -1.54 2.36
C SER A 239 -3.17 -1.17 1.02
N PHE A 240 -3.64 0.06 0.86
CA PHE A 240 -4.19 0.60 -0.38
C PHE A 240 -3.09 1.12 -1.32
N GLU A 241 -1.97 1.62 -0.76
CA GLU A 241 -0.84 2.04 -1.59
C GLU A 241 -0.26 0.90 -2.43
N GLN A 242 -0.17 -0.29 -1.82
CA GLN A 242 0.45 -1.45 -2.43
C GLN A 242 -0.44 -2.12 -3.48
N ASN A 243 -1.75 -1.83 -3.51
CA ASN A 243 -2.68 -2.45 -4.43
C ASN A 243 -3.54 -1.42 -5.17
N ALA A 244 -3.14 -1.19 -6.42
CA ALA A 244 -3.78 -0.23 -7.32
C ALA A 244 -5.23 -0.51 -7.70
N GLU A 245 -5.67 -1.74 -7.47
CA GLU A 245 -7.06 -2.10 -7.72
C GLU A 245 -7.97 -1.41 -6.72
N PHE A 246 -7.43 -0.87 -5.62
CA PHE A 246 -8.22 -0.26 -4.56
C PHE A 246 -7.89 1.21 -4.36
N ASN A 247 -8.93 2.02 -4.16
CA ASN A 247 -8.79 3.43 -3.83
C ASN A 247 -9.52 3.70 -2.51
N LEU A 248 -8.91 4.50 -1.64
CA LEU A 248 -9.52 4.95 -0.40
C LEU A 248 -9.89 6.44 -0.50
N THR A 249 -11.15 6.76 -0.24
CA THR A 249 -11.66 8.14 -0.17
C THR A 249 -12.17 8.46 1.22
N LEU A 250 -11.86 9.65 1.76
CA LEU A 250 -12.48 10.18 2.97
C LEU A 250 -13.44 11.32 2.61
N MET A 251 -14.66 11.28 3.16
CA MET A 251 -15.68 12.30 2.93
C MET A 251 -16.56 12.55 4.15
N ILE A 252 -17.31 13.66 4.12
CA ILE A 252 -18.43 13.91 5.03
C ILE A 252 -19.73 13.61 4.27
N GLY A 253 -20.60 12.81 4.86
CA GLY A 253 -21.83 12.38 4.21
C GLY A 253 -22.78 11.68 5.16
N ASN A 254 -23.76 10.97 4.60
CA ASN A 254 -24.62 10.10 5.40
C ASN A 254 -24.27 8.65 5.11
N CYS A 255 -24.22 7.86 6.17
CA CYS A 255 -24.12 6.43 6.10
C CYS A 255 -25.44 5.81 5.62
N THR A 256 -25.38 4.55 5.18
CA THR A 256 -26.59 3.84 4.71
C THR A 256 -27.58 3.60 5.87
N PHE A 257 -27.03 3.41 7.06
CA PHE A 257 -27.73 3.41 8.33
C PHE A 257 -27.25 4.63 9.14
N THR A 258 -28.09 5.15 10.04
CA THR A 258 -27.72 6.33 10.85
C THR A 258 -26.67 5.91 11.87
N ASP A 259 -25.41 6.22 11.58
CA ASP A 259 -24.23 5.87 12.37
C ASP A 259 -23.32 7.11 12.50
N ASP A 260 -22.34 7.10 13.40
CA ASP A 260 -21.39 8.22 13.57
C ASP A 260 -20.42 8.32 12.37
N ALA A 261 -20.04 7.16 11.82
CA ALA A 261 -19.22 6.99 10.61
C ALA A 261 -19.44 5.59 10.02
N CYS A 262 -19.00 5.37 8.78
CA CYS A 262 -19.02 4.06 8.15
C CYS A 262 -18.00 3.94 7.00
N ALA A 263 -17.47 2.74 6.80
CA ALA A 263 -16.75 2.34 5.58
C ALA A 263 -17.73 1.77 4.53
N ASN A 264 -18.01 2.56 3.49
CA ASN A 264 -18.86 2.12 2.39
C ASN A 264 -18.07 1.30 1.36
N THR A 265 -18.43 0.03 1.23
CA THR A 265 -17.79 -0.95 0.33
C THR A 265 -18.68 -1.33 -0.87
N SER A 266 -19.77 -0.59 -1.13
CA SER A 266 -20.73 -0.95 -2.18
C SER A 266 -20.15 -0.96 -3.60
N GLU A 267 -19.13 -0.15 -3.86
CA GLU A 267 -18.43 -0.08 -5.16
C GLU A 267 -17.13 -0.92 -5.21
N LEU A 268 -16.79 -1.60 -4.12
CA LEU A 268 -15.52 -2.31 -3.95
C LEU A 268 -15.33 -3.40 -5.01
N SER A 269 -16.38 -4.16 -5.34
CA SER A 269 -16.32 -5.25 -6.33
C SER A 269 -16.34 -4.79 -7.79
N THR A 270 -16.74 -3.55 -8.07
CA THR A 270 -16.92 -3.04 -9.44
C THR A 270 -15.83 -2.06 -9.85
N THR A 271 -15.37 -1.24 -8.91
CA THR A 271 -14.38 -0.18 -9.14
C THR A 271 -13.18 -0.27 -8.21
N GLY A 272 -13.26 -1.08 -7.15
CA GLY A 272 -12.23 -1.13 -6.12
C GLY A 272 -12.27 0.03 -5.12
N ASN A 273 -13.25 0.93 -5.24
CA ASN A 273 -13.36 2.08 -4.36
C ASN A 273 -13.94 1.69 -3.00
N ILE A 274 -13.31 2.20 -1.94
CA ILE A 274 -13.85 2.22 -0.58
C ILE A 274 -13.90 3.68 -0.13
N THR A 275 -15.03 4.06 0.47
CA THR A 275 -15.23 5.41 0.97
C THR A 275 -15.49 5.38 2.47
N ILE A 276 -14.63 6.01 3.25
CA ILE A 276 -14.87 6.30 4.66
C ILE A 276 -15.73 7.57 4.72
N ILE A 277 -16.92 7.44 5.31
CA ILE A 277 -17.89 8.52 5.46
C ILE A 277 -17.96 8.87 6.94
N ILE A 278 -17.69 10.13 7.27
CA ILE A 278 -17.93 10.67 8.61
C ILE A 278 -19.27 11.40 8.60
N GLU A 279 -20.23 10.95 9.40
CA GLU A 279 -21.58 11.54 9.48
C GLU A 279 -21.66 12.54 10.65
N ASP A 280 -21.23 12.16 11.85
CA ASP A 280 -21.19 13.07 13.00
C ASP A 280 -19.86 13.83 13.09
N ILE A 281 -19.89 15.06 12.57
CA ILE A 281 -18.75 15.98 12.61
C ILE A 281 -18.76 16.92 13.81
N ASN A 282 -19.81 16.91 14.65
CA ASN A 282 -19.98 17.82 15.78
C ASN A 282 -19.44 17.22 17.08
N THR A 283 -18.29 16.55 16.99
CA THR A 283 -17.68 15.81 18.08
C THR A 283 -16.25 16.29 18.34
N ASN A 284 -15.64 15.84 19.45
CA ASN A 284 -14.29 16.26 19.80
C ASN A 284 -13.25 15.73 18.79
N PRO A 285 -12.15 16.45 18.48
CA PRO A 285 -11.11 15.98 17.57
C PRO A 285 -10.58 14.56 17.85
N ILE A 286 -10.48 14.15 19.12
CA ILE A 286 -10.05 12.78 19.45
C ILE A 286 -11.11 11.73 19.07
N GLN A 287 -12.40 12.09 19.11
CA GLN A 287 -13.48 11.22 18.66
C GLN A 287 -13.48 11.12 17.13
N LEU A 288 -13.25 12.24 16.42
CA LEU A 288 -13.05 12.19 14.96
C LEU A 288 -11.85 11.31 14.58
N ALA A 289 -10.75 11.37 15.33
CA ALA A 289 -9.61 10.49 15.13
C ALA A 289 -9.98 9.02 15.34
N GLN A 290 -10.78 8.72 16.36
CA GLN A 290 -11.29 7.38 16.64
C GLN A 290 -12.17 6.86 15.50
N LEU A 291 -13.09 7.68 14.98
CA LEU A 291 -13.93 7.30 13.84
C LEU A 291 -13.08 7.00 12.60
N ILE A 292 -12.12 7.86 12.24
CA ILE A 292 -11.23 7.62 11.09
C ILE A 292 -10.46 6.31 11.25
N LEU A 293 -9.88 6.05 12.44
CA LEU A 293 -9.14 4.81 12.70
C LEU A 293 -10.05 3.57 12.65
N HIS A 294 -11.25 3.65 13.22
CA HIS A 294 -12.22 2.57 13.24
C HIS A 294 -12.64 2.20 11.81
N GLU A 295 -13.04 3.18 11.00
CA GLU A 295 -13.47 2.94 9.63
C GLU A 295 -12.32 2.55 8.69
N ALA A 296 -11.09 3.02 8.95
CA ALA A 296 -9.92 2.59 8.19
C ALA A 296 -9.64 1.09 8.37
N ILE A 297 -9.88 0.54 9.57
CA ILE A 297 -9.77 -0.91 9.81
C ILE A 297 -10.86 -1.66 9.04
N HIS A 298 -12.11 -1.18 9.07
CA HIS A 298 -13.19 -1.78 8.25
C HIS A 298 -12.83 -1.77 6.76
N ALA A 299 -12.31 -0.65 6.26
CA ALA A 299 -11.85 -0.53 4.89
C ALA A 299 -10.73 -1.53 4.56
N GLU A 300 -9.73 -1.67 5.43
CA GLU A 300 -8.63 -2.62 5.25
C GLU A 300 -9.15 -4.07 5.24
N LEU A 301 -10.03 -4.43 6.18
CA LEU A 301 -10.63 -5.77 6.27
C LEU A 301 -11.44 -6.09 5.00
N ALA A 302 -12.25 -5.15 4.51
CA ALA A 302 -13.06 -5.34 3.31
C ALA A 302 -12.18 -5.50 2.05
N ARG A 303 -11.19 -4.62 1.88
CA ARG A 303 -10.18 -4.72 0.82
C ARG A 303 -9.48 -6.08 0.87
N TYR A 304 -9.09 -6.49 2.06
CA TYR A 304 -8.40 -7.74 2.28
C TYR A 304 -9.26 -8.95 1.88
N VAL A 305 -10.51 -9.02 2.33
CA VAL A 305 -11.42 -10.12 1.95
C VAL A 305 -11.60 -10.19 0.44
N LEU A 306 -11.81 -9.05 -0.25
CA LEU A 306 -12.02 -9.06 -1.69
C LEU A 306 -10.77 -9.47 -2.48
N GLN A 307 -9.57 -9.04 -2.06
CA GLN A 307 -8.33 -9.40 -2.74
C GLN A 307 -8.06 -10.92 -2.74
N TYR A 308 -8.56 -11.67 -1.75
CA TYR A 308 -8.22 -13.09 -1.58
C TYR A 308 -9.40 -14.07 -1.77
N GLU A 309 -10.60 -13.55 -2.07
CA GLU A 309 -11.73 -14.33 -2.63
C GLU A 309 -11.66 -14.47 -4.16
N SER A 310 -10.50 -14.92 -4.66
CA SER A 310 -10.48 -16.08 -5.56
C SER A 310 -9.17 -16.87 -5.35
N GLY A 311 -9.13 -17.66 -4.26
CA GLY A 311 -8.17 -18.77 -4.09
C GLY A 311 -7.11 -18.66 -2.98
N ALA A 312 -7.47 -18.19 -1.78
CA ALA A 312 -6.73 -18.21 -0.47
C ALA A 312 -5.47 -19.10 -0.34
N ASP A 313 -4.35 -18.71 0.30
CA ASP A 313 -4.12 -18.36 1.72
C ASP A 313 -2.83 -17.50 1.83
N VAL A 314 -2.67 -16.78 2.94
CA VAL A 314 -1.67 -15.71 3.13
C VAL A 314 -0.87 -15.88 4.42
N ASN A 315 -1.10 -16.99 5.15
CA ASN A 315 -0.31 -17.54 6.27
C ASN A 315 0.00 -16.55 7.42
N ASP A 316 -0.95 -16.08 8.22
CA ASP A 316 -1.82 -16.95 9.02
C ASP A 316 -3.21 -16.30 9.22
N ARG A 317 -3.99 -16.33 8.14
CA ARG A 317 -5.43 -16.01 8.07
C ARG A 317 -6.43 -17.17 8.34
N PRO A 318 -6.01 -18.41 8.69
CA PRO A 318 -6.88 -19.42 9.30
C PRO A 318 -7.63 -18.94 10.52
N TYR A 319 -7.10 -18.04 11.36
CA TYR A 319 -7.85 -17.50 12.50
C TYR A 319 -8.96 -16.55 12.05
N LEU A 320 -8.69 -15.60 11.15
CA LEU A 320 -9.74 -14.70 10.64
C LEU A 320 -10.83 -15.51 9.91
N PHE A 321 -10.44 -16.49 9.10
CA PHE A 321 -11.39 -17.35 8.37
C PHE A 321 -12.08 -18.37 9.30
N ALA A 322 -11.42 -18.84 10.35
CA ALA A 322 -12.02 -19.69 11.38
C ALA A 322 -12.96 -18.89 12.28
N LEU A 323 -12.64 -17.65 12.66
CA LEU A 323 -13.55 -16.72 13.33
C LEU A 323 -14.74 -16.42 12.41
N TYR A 324 -14.46 -16.11 11.14
CA TYR A 324 -15.47 -15.86 10.13
C TYR A 324 -16.45 -17.04 10.02
N LYS A 325 -15.91 -18.25 9.87
CA LYS A 325 -16.69 -19.50 9.81
C LYS A 325 -17.39 -19.84 11.13
N TYR A 326 -16.71 -19.69 12.27
CA TYR A 326 -17.22 -20.02 13.61
C TYR A 326 -18.39 -19.11 14.01
N TYR A 327 -18.25 -17.79 13.85
CA TYR A 327 -19.30 -16.85 14.24
C TYR A 327 -20.42 -16.74 13.20
N LYS A 328 -20.13 -16.93 11.91
CA LYS A 328 -21.18 -17.08 10.89
C LYS A 328 -22.11 -18.25 11.18
N ASP A 329 -21.57 -19.37 11.68
CA ASP A 329 -22.35 -20.55 12.04
C ASP A 329 -23.08 -20.41 13.41
N LEU A 330 -22.63 -19.52 14.30
CA LEU A 330 -23.26 -19.23 15.60
C LEU A 330 -24.39 -18.20 15.52
N TYR A 331 -24.30 -17.24 14.59
CA TYR A 331 -25.25 -16.14 14.44
C TYR A 331 -26.05 -16.30 13.12
N ASP A 332 -27.07 -17.17 13.17
CA ASP A 332 -28.06 -17.44 12.10
C ASP A 332 -28.40 -16.16 11.29
N ASN A 333 -27.81 -16.03 10.10
CA ASN A 333 -28.04 -14.95 9.12
C ASN A 333 -27.82 -13.48 9.58
N ASN A 334 -27.30 -13.25 10.79
CA ASN A 334 -26.90 -11.93 11.30
C ASN A 334 -25.36 -11.78 11.35
N SER A 335 -24.66 -12.53 10.50
CA SER A 335 -23.19 -12.56 10.34
C SER A 335 -22.58 -11.24 9.83
N GLY A 336 -23.31 -10.13 9.90
CA GLY A 336 -22.93 -8.83 9.33
C GLY A 336 -21.88 -8.05 10.12
N GLU A 337 -21.52 -8.50 11.33
CA GLU A 337 -20.71 -7.71 12.28
C GLU A 337 -19.53 -8.53 12.87
N ILE A 338 -19.04 -9.46 12.07
CA ILE A 338 -17.93 -10.35 12.44
C ILE A 338 -16.58 -9.63 12.44
N ASP A 339 -16.49 -8.58 11.63
CA ASP A 339 -15.45 -7.55 11.66
C ASP A 339 -15.35 -6.92 13.05
N HIS A 340 -16.47 -6.52 13.66
CA HIS A 340 -16.50 -5.95 15.01
C HIS A 340 -15.99 -6.95 16.05
N ILE A 341 -16.36 -8.23 15.97
CA ILE A 341 -15.81 -9.27 16.87
C ILE A 341 -14.29 -9.45 16.67
N TYR A 342 -13.80 -9.39 15.43
CA TYR A 342 -12.36 -9.44 15.19
C TYR A 342 -11.66 -8.21 15.77
N MET A 343 -12.23 -7.03 15.60
CA MET A 343 -11.71 -5.76 16.11
C MET A 343 -11.66 -5.71 17.64
N THR A 344 -12.64 -6.26 18.35
CA THR A 344 -12.57 -6.36 19.82
C THR A 344 -11.36 -7.17 20.28
N SER A 345 -10.99 -8.21 19.54
CA SER A 345 -9.86 -9.08 19.90
C SER A 345 -8.49 -8.53 19.50
N GLN A 346 -8.38 -7.79 18.39
CA GLN A 346 -7.10 -7.39 17.81
C GLN A 346 -6.82 -5.89 17.86
N TYR A 347 -7.86 -5.04 17.79
CA TYR A 347 -7.68 -3.62 17.48
C TYR A 347 -8.00 -2.67 18.63
N ILE A 348 -8.53 -3.14 19.77
CA ILE A 348 -8.75 -2.27 20.95
C ILE A 348 -7.45 -1.60 21.42
N ILE A 349 -6.38 -2.38 21.60
CA ILE A 349 -5.08 -1.84 22.05
C ILE A 349 -4.43 -0.97 20.97
N PRO A 350 -4.34 -1.40 19.69
CA PRO A 350 -3.83 -0.54 18.62
C PRO A 350 -4.56 0.80 18.49
N ILE A 351 -5.90 0.81 18.51
CA ILE A 351 -6.69 2.05 18.42
C ILE A 351 -6.38 2.94 19.63
N ALA A 352 -6.40 2.38 20.84
CA ALA A 352 -6.10 3.14 22.05
C ALA A 352 -4.69 3.75 22.04
N ASP A 353 -3.68 3.01 21.56
CA ASP A 353 -2.31 3.50 21.47
C ASP A 353 -2.15 4.61 20.42
N ALA A 354 -2.83 4.46 19.26
CA ALA A 354 -2.88 5.50 18.24
C ALA A 354 -3.53 6.79 18.77
N LEU A 355 -4.67 6.69 19.45
CA LEU A 355 -5.36 7.84 20.06
C LEU A 355 -4.53 8.48 21.18
N LYS A 356 -3.84 7.68 21.98
CA LYS A 356 -2.93 8.17 23.01
C LYS A 356 -1.79 8.99 22.40
N LYS A 357 -1.18 8.51 21.32
CA LYS A 357 -0.11 9.23 20.60
C LYS A 357 -0.63 10.51 19.97
N PHE A 358 -1.80 10.44 19.32
CA PHE A 358 -2.51 11.60 18.80
C PHE A 358 -2.73 12.66 19.88
N ASP A 359 -3.14 12.25 21.08
CA ASP A 359 -3.33 13.16 22.23
C ASP A 359 -2.05 13.42 23.05
N ASN A 360 -0.88 13.36 22.39
CA ASN A 360 0.44 13.65 22.97
C ASN A 360 0.76 12.85 24.25
N ASN A 361 0.19 11.66 24.41
CA ASN A 361 0.30 10.80 25.58
C ASN A 361 -0.20 11.44 26.89
N SER A 362 -1.22 12.30 26.83
CA SER A 362 -1.72 13.05 27.99
C SER A 362 -2.27 12.19 29.12
N TYR A 363 -2.77 10.98 28.81
CA TYR A 363 -3.37 10.06 29.79
C TYR A 363 -2.79 8.62 29.72
N PRO A 364 -3.05 7.78 30.75
CA PRO A 364 -2.79 6.35 30.68
C PRO A 364 -3.62 5.66 29.58
N ILE A 365 -3.14 4.51 29.06
CA ILE A 365 -3.76 3.80 27.94
C ILE A 365 -5.24 3.44 28.18
N ASP A 366 -5.62 3.14 29.42
CA ASP A 366 -7.00 2.77 29.76
C ASP A 366 -8.01 3.91 29.52
N TYR A 367 -7.55 5.17 29.54
CA TYR A 367 -8.38 6.32 29.16
C TYR A 367 -8.67 6.36 27.67
N TYR A 368 -7.80 5.79 26.83
CA TYR A 368 -7.98 5.73 25.39
C TYR A 368 -8.68 4.44 24.95
N LYS A 369 -8.57 3.35 25.73
CA LYS A 369 -9.39 2.15 25.55
C LYS A 369 -10.89 2.47 25.62
N SER A 370 -11.31 3.45 26.44
CA SER A 370 -12.72 3.84 26.48
C SER A 370 -13.24 4.31 25.13
N PHE A 371 -12.40 4.96 24.31
CA PHE A 371 -12.74 5.36 22.94
C PHE A 371 -12.64 4.18 21.97
N ALA A 372 -11.60 3.35 22.10
CA ALA A 372 -11.42 2.18 21.23
C ALA A 372 -12.58 1.18 21.32
N TRP A 373 -13.21 1.06 22.49
CA TRP A 373 -14.39 0.22 22.68
C TRP A 373 -15.68 0.81 22.12
N ASP A 374 -15.74 2.10 21.80
CA ASP A 374 -16.96 2.69 21.27
C ASP A 374 -17.24 2.17 19.85
N GLY A 375 -18.49 1.78 19.62
CA GLY A 375 -18.86 1.02 18.43
C GLY A 375 -18.47 -0.47 18.48
N LEU A 376 -17.85 -0.98 19.56
CA LEU A 376 -17.41 -2.39 19.65
C LEU A 376 -17.97 -3.19 20.84
N ARG A 377 -18.55 -2.52 21.86
CA ARG A 377 -19.00 -3.16 23.12
C ARG A 377 -20.02 -4.28 22.93
N ALA A 378 -20.96 -4.13 22.00
CA ALA A 378 -22.00 -5.14 21.77
C ALA A 378 -21.44 -6.47 21.18
N TRP A 379 -20.19 -6.45 20.70
CA TRP A 379 -19.50 -7.57 20.05
C TRP A 379 -18.34 -8.11 20.88
N ASP A 380 -18.28 -7.81 22.18
CA ASP A 380 -17.32 -8.40 23.12
C ASP A 380 -17.68 -9.86 23.46
N ALA A 381 -17.54 -10.74 22.47
CA ALA A 381 -17.92 -12.15 22.56
C ALA A 381 -17.15 -12.93 23.64
N SER A 382 -16.01 -12.41 24.10
CA SER A 382 -15.15 -13.06 25.11
C SER A 382 -15.19 -12.38 26.48
N ASN A 383 -16.06 -11.38 26.67
CA ASN A 383 -16.11 -10.55 27.88
C ASN A 383 -14.72 -10.03 28.28
N ILE A 384 -13.96 -9.57 27.28
CA ILE A 384 -12.61 -9.00 27.43
C ILE A 384 -12.68 -7.70 28.24
N LEU A 385 -13.73 -6.91 28.01
CA LEU A 385 -13.99 -5.68 28.76
C LEU A 385 -14.26 -6.01 30.23
N GLY A 386 -15.16 -6.95 30.51
CA GLY A 386 -15.60 -7.25 31.87
C GLY A 386 -16.48 -6.14 32.46
N ASP A 387 -17.45 -6.53 33.29
CA ASP A 387 -18.48 -5.61 33.83
C ASP A 387 -17.89 -4.43 34.63
N ASP A 388 -16.78 -4.64 35.35
CA ASP A 388 -16.14 -3.62 36.20
C ASP A 388 -15.36 -2.55 35.40
N GLU A 389 -14.91 -2.86 34.17
CA GLU A 389 -14.19 -1.90 33.32
C GLU A 389 -15.14 -0.98 32.56
N GLU A 390 -16.39 -1.40 32.28
CA GLU A 390 -17.37 -0.60 31.55
C GLU A 390 -17.73 0.69 32.31
N ASP A 391 -18.03 0.59 33.61
CA ASP A 391 -18.30 1.73 34.48
C ASP A 391 -17.09 2.67 34.59
N SER A 392 -15.88 2.09 34.63
CA SER A 392 -14.63 2.86 34.69
C SER A 392 -14.37 3.62 33.38
N TYR A 393 -14.57 2.99 32.22
CA TYR A 393 -14.36 3.61 30.91
C TYR A 393 -15.35 4.74 30.62
N ASN A 394 -16.60 4.59 31.06
CA ASN A 394 -17.59 5.68 31.00
C ASN A 394 -17.14 6.93 31.78
N SER A 395 -16.32 6.77 32.83
CA SER A 395 -15.77 7.89 33.60
C SER A 395 -14.51 8.52 32.98
N TYR A 396 -13.74 7.78 32.18
CA TYR A 396 -12.49 8.26 31.60
C TYR A 396 -12.68 9.12 30.35
N LYS A 397 -13.61 8.74 29.47
CA LYS A 397 -13.86 9.45 28.19
C LYS A 397 -14.13 10.95 28.37
N PRO A 398 -15.00 11.40 29.30
CA PRO A 398 -15.24 12.83 29.52
C PRO A 398 -13.99 13.59 29.99
N ILE A 399 -13.09 12.94 30.74
CA ILE A 399 -11.86 13.58 31.22
C ILE A 399 -10.96 13.90 30.03
N VAL A 400 -10.76 12.96 29.10
CA VAL A 400 -9.93 13.21 27.91
C VAL A 400 -10.59 14.27 27.01
N ILE A 401 -11.89 14.15 26.73
CA ILE A 401 -12.62 15.13 25.89
C ILE A 401 -12.52 16.56 26.43
N GLN A 402 -12.61 16.75 27.75
CA GLN A 402 -12.60 18.09 28.36
C GLN A 402 -11.22 18.75 28.40
N ASN A 403 -10.15 17.95 28.32
CA ASN A 403 -8.78 18.43 28.55
C ASN A 403 -7.86 18.28 27.35
N SER A 404 -8.24 17.52 26.31
CA SER A 404 -7.49 17.44 25.06
C SER A 404 -7.52 18.80 24.35
N ASP A 405 -6.35 19.30 23.99
CA ASP A 405 -6.14 20.54 23.25
C ASP A 405 -5.80 20.29 21.77
N VAL A 406 -5.85 19.03 21.33
CA VAL A 406 -5.53 18.66 19.96
C VAL A 406 -6.56 19.26 19.00
N CYS A 407 -6.08 19.97 17.98
CA CYS A 407 -6.90 20.57 16.93
C CYS A 407 -7.96 21.56 17.42
N ASN A 408 -7.76 22.17 18.61
CA ASN A 408 -8.62 23.20 19.21
C ASN A 408 -8.10 24.64 19.02
#